data_AF-A0A9W9JY41-F1
#
_entry.id   AF-A0A9W9JY41-F1
#
_cell.length_a   1.000
_cell.length_b   1.000
_cell.length_c   1.000
_cell.angle_alpha   90.00
_cell.angle_beta   90.00
_cell.angle_gamma   90.00
#
_symmetry.space_group_name_H-M   'P 1'
#
loop_
_entity.id
_entity.type
_entity.pdbx_description
1 polymer ?
#
loop_
_entity_poly.entity_id
_entity_poly.type
_entity_poly.pdbx_seq_one_letter_code
_entity_poly.pdbx_strand_id
1 'polypeptide(L)'
;MAIRFHLLGEASERITLSDTRIVLTDFGKAISHSKEQKYKSCIPSIIRPPEARFEPNKPLSFSTYIWTLACTIWSIIIQRPLFEGFLATEDDMTCEHVDTLGVLPLE
;
A
#
# COMPACT_ATOMS: atom_id res chain seq x y z
N MET A 1 -3.83 3.20 -8.07
CA MET A 1 -3.68 1.74 -7.93
C MET A 1 -4.61 1.31 -6.83
N ALA A 2 -5.69 0.64 -7.22
CA ALA A 2 -6.70 0.13 -6.32
C ALA A 2 -6.93 -1.35 -6.65
N ILE A 3 -6.85 -2.20 -5.64
CA ILE A 3 -7.34 -3.57 -5.76
C ILE A 3 -8.86 -3.50 -5.64
N ARG A 4 -9.57 -3.83 -6.71
CA ARG A 4 -11.02 -4.02 -6.66
C ARG A 4 -11.32 -5.50 -6.70
N PHE A 5 -12.14 -5.94 -5.74
CA PHE A 5 -12.86 -7.19 -5.89
C PHE A 5 -13.93 -6.99 -6.95
N HIS A 6 -14.02 -7.93 -7.88
CA HIS A 6 -15.26 -8.09 -8.61
C HIS A 6 -16.28 -8.65 -7.62
N LEU A 7 -16.96 -7.77 -6.91
CA LEU A 7 -18.03 -8.17 -5.99
C LEU A 7 -19.21 -8.59 -6.87
N LEU A 8 -19.39 -9.89 -7.09
CA LEU A 8 -20.73 -10.41 -7.37
C LEU A 8 -21.56 -9.99 -6.16
N GLY A 9 -22.71 -9.34 -6.34
CA GLY A 9 -23.59 -8.89 -5.25
C GLY A 9 -24.22 -10.03 -4.43
N GLU A 10 -23.53 -11.15 -4.26
CA GLU A 10 -23.90 -12.29 -3.44
C GLU A 10 -23.21 -12.24 -2.07
N ALA A 11 -23.79 -12.97 -1.11
CA ALA A 11 -23.16 -13.21 0.17
C ALA A 11 -21.81 -13.93 -0.02
N SER A 12 -20.79 -13.54 0.76
CA SER A 12 -19.45 -14.14 0.70
C SER A 12 -19.45 -15.67 0.82
N GLU A 13 -20.43 -16.21 1.54
CA GLU A 13 -20.63 -17.65 1.79
C GLU A 13 -21.06 -18.43 0.53
N ARG A 14 -21.52 -17.73 -0.51
CA ARG A 14 -21.98 -18.31 -1.78
C ARG A 14 -20.97 -18.18 -2.91
N ILE A 15 -19.93 -17.37 -2.71
CA ILE A 15 -18.90 -17.11 -3.71
C ILE A 15 -17.90 -18.26 -3.71
N THR A 16 -17.70 -18.91 -4.87
CA THR A 16 -16.69 -19.96 -5.00
C THR A 16 -15.30 -19.37 -5.29
N LEU A 17 -14.23 -20.13 -5.03
CA LEU A 17 -12.87 -19.69 -5.36
C LEU A 17 -12.69 -19.37 -6.86
N SER A 18 -13.41 -20.07 -7.73
CA SER A 18 -13.46 -19.79 -9.17
C SER A 18 -14.11 -18.44 -9.51
N ASP A 19 -15.01 -17.95 -8.66
CA ASP A 19 -15.68 -16.66 -8.83
C ASP A 19 -14.84 -15.51 -8.25
N THR A 20 -13.91 -15.80 -7.32
CA THR A 20 -13.02 -14.81 -6.71
C THR A 20 -11.82 -14.48 -7.60
N ARG A 21 -12.00 -13.55 -8.56
CA ARG A 21 -10.89 -13.00 -9.34
C ARG A 21 -10.39 -11.68 -8.74
N ILE A 22 -9.12 -11.65 -8.32
CA ILE A 22 -8.45 -10.42 -7.90
C ILE A 22 -7.79 -9.79 -9.13
N VAL A 23 -8.17 -8.55 -9.45
CA VAL A 23 -7.57 -7.81 -10.56
C VAL A 23 -7.02 -6.49 -10.02
N LEU A 24 -5.78 -6.19 -10.40
CA LEU A 24 -5.22 -4.88 -10.13
C LEU A 24 -5.80 -3.87 -11.11
N THR A 25 -6.40 -2.80 -10.59
CA THR A 25 -7.06 -1.78 -11.41
C THR A 25 -6.58 -0.38 -11.03
N ASP A 26 -7.09 0.63 -11.72
CA ASP A 26 -6.72 2.04 -11.52
C ASP A 26 -5.22 2.31 -11.73
N PHE A 27 -4.80 2.15 -12.98
CA PHE A 27 -3.47 2.53 -13.46
C PHE A 27 -3.37 4.02 -13.83
N GLY A 28 -4.39 4.85 -13.53
CA GLY A 28 -4.40 6.28 -13.86
C GLY A 28 -3.29 7.08 -13.17
N LYS A 29 -2.71 6.53 -12.10
CA LYS A 29 -1.51 7.07 -11.41
C LYS A 29 -0.30 6.14 -11.51
N ALA A 30 -0.32 5.13 -12.39
CA ALA A 30 0.82 4.27 -12.62
C ALA A 30 1.93 5.05 -13.33
N ILE A 31 3.17 4.86 -12.91
CA ILE A 31 4.32 5.58 -13.45
C ILE A 31 5.18 4.55 -14.19
N SER A 32 5.54 4.87 -15.43
CA SER A 32 6.61 4.12 -16.10
C SER A 32 7.94 4.64 -15.57
N HIS A 33 8.66 3.81 -14.81
CA HIS A 33 10.00 4.16 -14.30
C HIS A 33 11.00 4.56 -15.40
N SER A 34 10.72 4.25 -16.67
CA SER A 34 11.54 4.67 -17.82
C SER A 34 11.33 6.13 -18.28
N LYS A 35 10.24 6.79 -17.86
CA LYS A 35 9.82 8.09 -18.42
C LYS A 35 9.66 9.22 -17.41
N GLU A 36 9.37 8.93 -16.14
CA GLU A 36 9.10 9.97 -15.12
C GLU A 36 9.74 9.65 -13.77
N GLN A 37 10.56 10.57 -13.26
CA GLN A 37 11.00 10.58 -11.87
C GLN A 37 9.99 11.38 -11.04
N LYS A 38 9.09 10.70 -10.33
CA LYS A 38 8.25 11.36 -9.32
C LYS A 38 8.89 11.25 -7.95
N TYR A 39 9.17 12.40 -7.37
CA TYR A 39 9.64 12.56 -5.99
C TYR A 39 8.48 12.63 -4.99
N LYS A 40 7.28 13.01 -5.46
CA LYS A 40 6.10 13.15 -4.60
C LYS A 40 5.16 11.97 -4.76
N SER A 41 5.02 11.21 -3.68
CA SER A 41 4.11 10.08 -3.58
C SER A 41 2.64 10.53 -3.55
N CYS A 42 1.87 10.12 -4.55
CA CYS A 42 0.40 10.19 -4.49
C CYS A 42 -0.22 9.06 -3.65
N ILE A 43 0.60 8.31 -2.91
CA ILE A 43 0.18 7.19 -2.08
C ILE A 43 -0.36 7.74 -0.74
N PRO A 44 -1.53 7.25 -0.28
CA PRO A 44 -2.07 7.58 1.04
C PRO A 44 -1.05 7.30 2.15
N SER A 45 -1.04 8.12 3.20
CA SER A 45 -0.05 8.04 4.29
C SER A 45 0.03 6.64 4.91
N ILE A 46 -1.12 6.03 5.17
CA ILE A 46 -1.26 4.73 5.85
C ILE A 46 -0.63 3.53 5.12
N ILE A 47 -0.41 3.64 3.80
CA ILE A 47 0.24 2.59 2.99
C ILE A 47 1.51 3.09 2.31
N ARG A 48 2.02 4.24 2.76
CA ARG A 48 3.25 4.83 2.25
C ARG A 48 4.45 4.09 2.86
N PRO A 49 5.47 3.77 2.06
CA PRO A 49 6.62 3.07 2.59
C PRO A 49 7.58 4.02 3.33
N PRO A 50 8.41 3.54 4.26
CA PRO A 50 9.28 4.37 5.08
C PRO A 50 10.29 5.20 4.27
N GLU A 51 10.80 4.69 3.14
CA GLU A 51 11.76 5.42 2.30
C GLU A 51 11.18 6.73 1.73
N ALA A 52 9.86 6.85 1.61
CA ALA A 52 9.25 8.10 1.15
C ALA A 52 9.47 9.26 2.15
N ARG A 53 9.70 8.95 3.43
CA ARG A 53 10.05 9.91 4.48
C ARG A 53 11.56 10.06 4.61
N PHE A 54 12.29 8.95 4.69
CA PHE A 54 13.74 8.96 4.98
C PHE A 54 14.63 9.23 3.76
N GLU A 55 14.14 8.98 2.55
CA GLU A 55 14.84 9.23 1.28
C GLU A 55 14.00 10.16 0.35
N PRO A 56 13.61 11.37 0.77
CA PRO A 56 12.64 12.21 0.03
C PRO A 56 13.17 12.70 -1.33
N ASN A 57 14.49 12.72 -1.49
CA ASN A 57 15.16 13.11 -2.73
C ASN A 57 15.34 11.94 -3.70
N LYS A 58 14.91 10.73 -3.33
CA LYS A 58 14.98 9.57 -4.22
C LYS A 58 13.64 9.38 -4.92
N PRO A 59 13.64 9.19 -6.25
CA PRO A 59 12.41 8.91 -6.96
C PRO A 59 11.80 7.59 -6.49
N LEU A 60 10.47 7.52 -6.52
CA LEU A 60 9.74 6.29 -6.16
C LEU A 60 10.23 5.12 -7.02
N SER A 61 10.58 4.03 -6.35
CA SER A 61 11.13 2.83 -6.97
C SER A 61 10.06 1.74 -7.08
N PHE A 62 10.40 0.64 -7.75
CA PHE A 62 9.53 -0.53 -7.81
C PHE A 62 9.19 -1.08 -6.40
N SER A 63 10.12 -0.98 -5.44
CA SER A 63 9.92 -1.44 -4.06
C SER A 63 8.76 -0.75 -3.36
N THR A 64 8.52 0.53 -3.66
CA THR A 64 7.38 1.29 -3.13
C THR A 64 6.05 0.64 -3.54
N TYR A 65 5.96 0.10 -4.76
CA TYR A 65 4.75 -0.60 -5.22
C TYR A 65 4.57 -1.95 -4.52
N ILE A 66 5.66 -2.68 -4.25
CA ILE A 66 5.62 -3.94 -3.50
C ILE A 66 5.08 -3.67 -2.09
N TRP A 67 5.60 -2.65 -1.40
CA TRP A 67 5.13 -2.27 -0.06
C TRP A 67 3.64 -1.93 -0.06
N THR A 68 3.24 -1.01 -0.95
CA THR A 68 1.85 -0.55 -1.04
C THR A 68 0.90 -1.72 -1.36
N LEU A 69 1.33 -2.63 -2.24
CA LEU A 69 0.58 -3.84 -2.59
C LEU A 69 0.43 -4.76 -1.37
N ALA A 70 1.51 -5.01 -0.63
CA ALA A 70 1.48 -5.85 0.57
C ALA A 70 0.53 -5.29 1.63
N CYS A 71 0.60 -3.99 1.92
CA CYS A 71 -0.32 -3.32 2.85
C CYS A 71 -1.79 -3.45 2.40
N THR A 72 -2.03 -3.35 1.08
CA THR A 72 -3.38 -3.48 0.52
C THR A 72 -3.90 -4.91 0.64
N ILE A 73 -3.07 -5.92 0.31
CA ILE A 73 -3.43 -7.34 0.44
C ILE A 73 -3.70 -7.69 1.91
N TRP A 74 -2.89 -7.20 2.84
CA TRP A 74 -3.13 -7.37 4.27
C TRP A 74 -4.49 -6.81 4.68
N SER A 75 -4.76 -5.55 4.32
CA SER A 75 -6.02 -4.86 4.62
C SER A 75 -7.25 -5.63 4.15
N ILE A 76 -7.11 -6.30 3.02
CA ILE A 76 -8.14 -7.14 2.42
C ILE A 76 -8.35 -8.43 3.22
N ILE A 77 -7.28 -9.16 3.52
CA ILE A 77 -7.39 -10.50 4.14
C ILE A 77 -7.83 -10.35 5.60
N ILE A 78 -7.26 -9.37 6.30
CA ILE A 78 -7.47 -9.16 7.74
C ILE A 78 -8.68 -8.25 8.00
N GLN A 79 -9.22 -7.59 6.96
CA GLN A 79 -10.31 -6.61 7.05
C GLN A 79 -10.00 -5.45 8.01
N ARG A 80 -8.70 -5.16 8.21
CA ARG A 80 -8.14 -4.07 9.01
C ARG A 80 -6.80 -3.63 8.43
N PRO A 81 -6.45 -2.34 8.48
CA PRO A 81 -5.18 -1.86 7.94
C PRO A 81 -3.99 -2.51 8.67
N LEU A 82 -2.86 -2.61 7.97
CA LEU A 82 -1.62 -3.11 8.58
C LEU A 82 -1.07 -2.14 9.63
N PHE A 83 -1.22 -0.84 9.39
CA PHE A 83 -0.80 0.24 10.26
C PHE A 83 -2.00 1.13 10.57
N GLU A 84 -2.14 1.60 11.80
CA GLU A 84 -3.19 2.56 12.14
C GLU A 84 -2.76 3.98 11.80
N GLY A 85 -3.50 4.62 10.88
CA GLY A 85 -3.08 5.88 10.26
C GLY A 85 -4.13 6.99 10.31
N PHE A 86 -5.19 6.84 11.11
CA PHE A 86 -6.27 7.84 11.13
C PHE A 86 -5.77 9.17 11.73
N LEU A 87 -5.68 10.20 10.88
CA LEU A 87 -5.11 11.52 11.23
C LEU A 87 -3.68 11.44 11.78
N ALA A 88 -2.95 10.37 11.45
CA ALA A 88 -1.59 10.14 11.89
C ALA A 88 -0.62 11.13 11.22
N THR A 89 0.30 11.66 12.01
CA THR A 89 1.46 12.38 11.51
C THR A 89 2.47 11.40 10.89
N GLU A 90 3.47 11.91 10.18
CA GLU A 90 4.55 11.05 9.67
C GLU A 90 5.34 10.41 10.82
N ASP A 91 5.37 11.01 12.01
CA ASP A 91 6.04 10.45 13.20
C ASP A 91 5.24 9.28 13.75
N ASP A 92 3.93 9.44 13.88
CA ASP A 92 3.01 8.38 14.29
C ASP A 92 3.11 7.18 13.33
N MET A 93 3.16 7.42 12.02
CA MET A 93 3.36 6.36 11.02
C MET A 93 4.71 5.65 11.18
N THR A 94 5.76 6.37 11.60
CA THR A 94 7.07 5.77 11.85
C THR A 94 7.03 4.87 13.08
N CYS A 95 6.35 5.30 14.14
CA CYS A 95 6.11 4.47 15.32
C CYS A 95 5.35 3.20 14.96
N GLU A 96 4.26 3.31 14.19
CA GLU A 96 3.48 2.15 13.72
C GLU A 96 4.32 1.15 12.92
N HIS A 97 5.19 1.64 12.03
CA HIS A 97 6.14 0.80 11.30
C HIS A 97 7.09 0.07 12.25
N VAL A 98 7.62 0.75 13.26
CA VAL A 98 8.55 0.17 14.25
C VAL A 98 7.85 -0.84 15.15
N ASP A 99 6.65 -0.53 15.64
CA ASP A 99 5.88 -1.39 16.52
C ASP A 99 5.46 -2.69 15.81
N THR A 100 5.20 -2.60 14.50
CA THR A 100 4.75 -3.74 13.69
C THR A 100 5.91 -4.56 13.12
N LEU A 101 6.97 -3.92 12.63
CA LEU A 101 8.05 -4.56 11.84
C LEU A 101 9.40 -4.59 12.56
N GLY A 102 9.51 -3.91 13.70
CA GLY A 102 10.75 -3.71 14.43
C GLY A 102 11.47 -2.42 14.05
N VAL A 103 12.51 -2.11 14.82
CA VAL A 103 13.32 -0.89 14.65
C VAL A 103 13.96 -0.81 13.27
N LEU A 104 13.95 0.40 12.71
CA LEU A 104 14.65 0.71 11.47
C LEU A 104 16.15 0.44 11.63
N PRO A 105 16.82 -0.01 10.56
CA PRO A 105 18.27 -0.19 10.58
C PRO A 105 18.97 1.14 10.86
N LEU A 106 20.13 1.09 11.52
CA LEU A 106 21.04 2.24 11.57
C LEU A 106 21.57 2.54 10.16
N GLU A 107 21.78 3.82 9.87
CA GLU A 107 22.48 4.28 8.65
C GLU A 107 23.91 3.73 8.54
#